data_AF-A0A365TZ14-F1
#
_entry.id   AF-A0A365TZ14-F1
#
_cell.length_a   1.000
_cell.length_b   1.000
_cell.length_c   1.000
_cell.angle_alpha   90.00
_cell.angle_beta   90.00
_cell.angle_gamma   90.00
#
_symmetry.space_group_name_H-M   'P 1'
#
loop_
_entity.id
_entity.type
_entity.pdbx_description
1 polymer ?
#
loop_
_entity_poly.entity_id
_entity_poly.type
_entity_poly.pdbx_seq_one_letter_code
_entity_poly.pdbx_strand_id
1 'polypeptide(L)'
;MCETATLDPITEFGANAYTEEEERSLSEIIDSFNERHGTSFSRDDFLRFERVTREIMDEDMTEMVRNNPADVVYNAFSQAFFQGMVKMFQNDNEMRNIVMTDKDAREQATRHFFKRAQRAAREG
;
A
#
# COMPACT_ATOMS: atom_id res chain seq x y z
N MET A 1 -16.70 7.50 30.19
CA MET A 1 -15.68 8.22 29.41
C MET A 1 -15.26 7.27 28.32
N CYS A 2 -15.42 7.62 27.04
CA CYS A 2 -15.10 6.71 25.94
C CYS A 2 -13.58 6.57 25.83
N GLU A 3 -13.07 5.37 26.08
CA GLU A 3 -11.69 4.98 25.82
C GLU A 3 -11.47 4.99 24.30
N THR A 4 -10.76 6.02 23.83
CA THR A 4 -10.14 6.00 22.50
C THR A 4 -8.95 5.05 22.61
N ALA A 5 -9.13 3.83 22.12
CA ALA A 5 -8.04 2.88 21.99
C ALA A 5 -6.99 3.50 21.06
N THR A 6 -5.94 4.06 21.66
CA THR A 6 -4.70 4.42 20.99
C THR A 6 -4.17 3.13 20.38
N LEU A 7 -4.37 2.97 19.07
CA LEU A 7 -3.80 1.87 18.31
C LEU A 7 -2.29 1.87 18.59
N ASP A 8 -1.81 0.80 19.22
CA ASP A 8 -0.39 0.59 19.46
C ASP A 8 0.38 0.84 18.15
N PRO A 9 1.57 1.47 18.20
CA PRO A 9 2.45 1.57 17.05
C PRO A 9 2.85 0.14 16.67
N ILE A 10 2.13 -0.40 15.71
CA ILE A 10 2.46 -1.61 14.99
C ILE A 10 3.93 -1.55 14.59
N THR A 11 4.68 -2.40 15.27
CA THR A 11 6.11 -2.64 15.14
C THR A 11 6.55 -2.57 13.68
N GLU A 12 7.25 -1.48 13.41
CA GLU A 12 8.16 -1.26 12.29
C GLU A 12 9.09 -2.46 12.18
N PHE A 13 8.87 -3.35 11.20
CA PHE A 13 9.92 -4.29 10.83
C PHE A 13 9.87 -4.64 9.35
N GLY A 14 10.76 -4.00 8.58
CA GLY A 14 12.07 -4.64 8.39
C GLY A 14 12.72 -4.39 7.03
N ALA A 15 13.21 -3.17 6.76
CA ALA A 15 14.47 -2.88 6.05
C ALA A 15 14.62 -1.36 5.83
N ASN A 16 15.37 -0.72 6.74
CA ASN A 16 15.66 0.72 6.85
C ASN A 16 14.51 1.58 7.38
N ALA A 17 14.78 2.37 8.43
CA ALA A 17 14.02 3.59 8.67
C ALA A 17 13.97 4.34 7.33
N TYR A 18 12.78 4.81 6.93
CA TYR A 18 12.69 5.68 5.77
C TYR A 18 13.77 6.74 5.91
N THR A 19 14.71 6.78 4.97
CA THR A 19 15.70 7.84 4.97
C THR A 19 14.96 9.17 4.81
N GLU A 20 15.56 10.28 5.23
CA GLU A 20 14.95 11.60 5.04
C GLU A 20 14.51 11.84 3.58
N GLU A 21 15.18 11.19 2.62
CA GLU A 21 14.84 11.21 1.20
C GLU A 21 13.59 10.40 0.85
N GLU A 22 13.41 9.21 1.44
CA GLU A 22 12.18 8.43 1.24
C GLU A 22 10.99 9.07 1.96
N GLU A 23 11.17 9.62 3.18
CA GLU A 23 10.10 10.36 3.87
C GLU A 23 9.68 11.60 3.07
N ARG A 24 10.64 12.33 2.48
CA ARG A 24 10.34 13.48 1.61
C ARG A 24 9.59 13.06 0.35
N SER A 25 10.07 12.03 -0.35
CA SER A 25 9.39 11.49 -1.53
C SER A 25 7.98 11.02 -1.19
N LEU A 26 7.79 10.40 -0.04
CA LEU A 26 6.49 9.96 0.44
C LEU A 26 5.55 11.12 0.73
N SER A 27 6.06 12.16 1.39
CA SER A 27 5.28 13.37 1.66
C SER A 27 4.84 14.05 0.37
N GLU A 28 5.70 14.11 -0.67
CA GLU A 28 5.32 14.66 -1.98
C GLU A 28 4.27 13.79 -2.71
N ILE A 29 4.37 12.46 -2.59
CA ILE A 29 3.36 11.56 -3.14
C ILE A 29 2.02 11.78 -2.44
N ILE A 30 2.01 11.87 -1.10
CA ILE A 30 0.79 12.12 -0.31
C ILE A 30 0.16 13.45 -0.69
N ASP A 31 0.96 14.52 -0.79
CA ASP A 31 0.48 15.86 -1.11
C ASP A 31 -0.10 15.93 -2.53
N SER A 32 0.63 15.38 -3.51
CA SER A 32 0.15 15.32 -4.90
C SER A 32 -1.10 14.45 -5.08
N PHE A 33 -1.24 13.40 -4.28
CA PHE A 33 -2.42 12.54 -4.30
C PHE A 33 -3.63 13.24 -3.68
N ASN A 34 -3.43 13.93 -2.55
CA ASN A 34 -4.45 14.74 -1.90
C ASN A 34 -4.90 15.91 -2.77
N GLU A 35 -3.99 16.62 -3.42
CA GLU A 35 -4.31 17.73 -4.31
C GLU A 35 -5.08 17.25 -5.56
N ARG A 36 -4.70 16.09 -6.11
CA ARG A 36 -5.36 15.52 -7.31
C ARG A 36 -6.75 14.96 -7.01
N HIS A 37 -6.92 14.28 -5.89
CA HIS A 37 -8.14 13.51 -5.58
C HIS A 37 -9.03 14.18 -4.51
N GLY A 38 -8.58 15.28 -3.91
CA GLY A 38 -9.30 15.98 -2.84
C GLY A 38 -9.33 15.22 -1.52
N THR A 39 -8.40 14.29 -1.30
CA THR A 39 -8.35 13.44 -0.11
C THR A 39 -7.53 14.04 1.02
N SER A 40 -7.63 13.42 2.21
CA SER A 40 -6.81 13.74 3.38
C SER A 40 -5.90 12.57 3.77
N PHE A 41 -5.14 12.01 2.81
CA PHE A 41 -4.13 10.99 3.12
C PHE A 41 -3.17 11.50 4.19
N SER A 42 -3.02 10.70 5.24
CA SER A 42 -2.07 10.95 6.30
C SER A 42 -0.94 9.92 6.28
N ARG A 43 0.07 10.17 7.11
CA ARG A 43 1.12 9.18 7.39
C ARG A 43 0.55 7.88 7.99
N ASP A 44 -0.54 7.96 8.77
CA ASP A 44 -1.19 6.78 9.33
C ASP A 44 -1.82 5.92 8.23
N ASP A 45 -2.46 6.57 7.25
CA ASP A 45 -2.97 5.87 6.06
C ASP A 45 -1.84 5.14 5.36
N PHE A 46 -0.72 5.81 5.14
CA PHE A 46 0.47 5.21 4.53
C PHE A 46 0.98 3.96 5.29
N LEU A 47 1.07 4.01 6.62
CA LEU A 47 1.42 2.84 7.44
C LEU A 47 0.40 1.69 7.30
N ARG A 48 -0.87 2.00 7.03
CA ARG A 48 -1.89 0.98 6.72
C ARG A 48 -1.68 0.37 5.33
N PHE A 49 -1.21 1.12 4.33
CA PHE A 49 -0.82 0.55 3.03
C PHE A 49 0.32 -0.46 3.17
N GLU A 50 1.28 -0.18 4.03
CA GLU A 50 2.36 -1.14 4.31
C GLU A 50 1.83 -2.42 4.95
N ARG A 51 0.91 -2.32 5.91
CA ARG A 51 0.24 -3.50 6.49
C ARG A 51 -0.47 -4.33 5.44
N VAL A 52 -1.25 -3.68 4.57
CA VAL A 52 -1.95 -4.36 3.47
C VAL A 52 -0.94 -5.02 2.52
N THR A 53 0.12 -4.31 2.15
CA THR A 53 1.17 -4.84 1.28
C THR A 53 1.86 -6.05 1.91
N ARG A 54 2.09 -6.04 3.23
CA ARG A 54 2.65 -7.18 3.96
C ARG A 54 1.71 -8.40 3.98
N GLU A 55 0.42 -8.17 4.21
CA GLU A 55 -0.59 -9.23 4.15
C GLU A 55 -0.65 -9.87 2.75
N ILE A 56 -0.39 -9.08 1.71
CA ILE A 56 -0.39 -9.55 0.32
C ILE A 56 0.92 -10.24 -0.05
N MET A 57 2.06 -9.69 0.39
CA MET A 57 3.41 -10.24 0.19
C MET A 57 3.70 -11.38 1.17
N ASP A 58 2.81 -12.36 1.16
CA ASP A 58 3.00 -13.61 1.89
C ASP A 58 3.99 -14.53 1.15
N GLU A 59 4.28 -15.68 1.75
CA GLU A 59 5.19 -16.69 1.19
C GLU A 59 4.72 -17.12 -0.21
N ASP A 60 3.41 -17.28 -0.40
CA ASP A 60 2.78 -17.64 -1.68
C ASP A 60 3.00 -16.58 -2.77
N MET A 61 2.81 -15.29 -2.43
CA MET A 61 3.05 -14.19 -3.37
C MET A 61 4.53 -14.05 -3.72
N THR A 62 5.41 -14.24 -2.73
CA THR A 62 6.87 -14.21 -2.94
C THR A 62 7.32 -15.38 -3.83
N GLU A 63 6.76 -16.56 -3.62
CA GLU A 63 7.00 -17.72 -4.45
C GLU A 63 6.47 -17.50 -5.88
N MET A 64 5.27 -16.89 -6.01
CA MET A 64 4.74 -16.49 -7.30
C MET A 64 5.67 -15.49 -8.02
N VAL A 65 6.18 -14.45 -7.32
CA VAL A 65 7.14 -13.48 -7.89
C VAL A 65 8.38 -14.18 -8.45
N ARG A 66 8.87 -15.23 -7.79
CA ARG A 66 10.07 -15.96 -8.18
C ARG A 66 9.82 -16.99 -9.30
N ASN A 67 8.69 -17.68 -9.27
CA ASN A 67 8.40 -18.81 -10.17
C ASN A 67 7.55 -18.43 -11.39
N ASN A 68 6.83 -17.31 -11.36
CA ASN A 68 5.90 -16.89 -12.42
C ASN A 68 6.37 -15.61 -13.11
N PRO A 69 5.97 -15.39 -14.38
CA PRO A 69 6.23 -14.15 -15.08
C PRO A 69 5.54 -12.97 -14.38
N ALA A 70 6.19 -11.81 -14.41
CA ALA A 70 5.74 -10.60 -13.71
C ALA A 70 4.29 -10.19 -14.03
N ASP A 71 3.79 -10.49 -15.22
CA ASP A 71 2.42 -10.17 -15.64
C ASP A 71 1.37 -10.97 -14.84
N VAL A 72 1.61 -12.26 -14.60
CA VAL A 72 0.74 -13.14 -13.82
C VAL A 72 0.71 -12.70 -12.35
N VAL A 73 1.89 -12.42 -11.82
CA VAL A 73 2.07 -11.98 -10.43
C VAL A 73 1.46 -10.59 -10.24
N TYR A 74 1.62 -9.69 -11.21
CA TYR A 74 1.00 -8.38 -11.19
C TYR A 74 -0.53 -8.48 -11.13
N ASN A 75 -1.13 -9.41 -11.88
CA ASN A 75 -2.58 -9.60 -11.86
C ASN A 75 -3.08 -10.09 -10.49
N ALA A 76 -2.43 -11.11 -9.94
CA ALA A 76 -2.74 -11.64 -8.60
C ALA A 76 -2.52 -10.58 -7.51
N PHE A 77 -1.40 -9.86 -7.57
CA PHE A 77 -1.07 -8.76 -6.67
C PHE A 77 -2.08 -7.62 -6.78
N SER A 78 -2.46 -7.21 -7.99
CA SER A 78 -3.44 -6.15 -8.21
C SER A 78 -4.79 -6.48 -7.58
N GLN A 79 -5.25 -7.72 -7.74
CA GLN A 79 -6.50 -8.17 -7.16
C GLN A 79 -6.44 -8.19 -5.63
N ALA A 80 -5.37 -8.77 -5.05
CA ALA A 80 -5.17 -8.82 -3.61
C ALA A 80 -5.00 -7.42 -3.00
N PHE A 81 -4.25 -6.53 -3.67
CA PHE A 81 -4.05 -5.13 -3.31
C PHE A 81 -5.37 -4.37 -3.29
N PHE A 82 -6.17 -4.49 -4.35
CA PHE A 82 -7.48 -3.87 -4.39
C PHE A 82 -8.41 -4.37 -3.27
N GLN A 83 -8.45 -5.68 -3.03
CA GLN A 83 -9.27 -6.23 -1.95
C GLN A 83 -8.80 -5.77 -0.56
N GLY A 84 -7.49 -5.75 -0.31
CA GLY A 84 -6.92 -5.26 0.94
C GLY A 84 -7.21 -3.78 1.16
N MET A 85 -7.06 -2.97 0.11
CA MET A 85 -7.41 -1.55 0.08
C MET A 85 -8.89 -1.29 0.39
N VAL A 86 -9.80 -1.99 -0.30
CA VAL A 86 -11.24 -1.83 -0.08
C VAL A 86 -11.63 -2.25 1.35
N LYS A 87 -11.02 -3.31 1.88
CA LYS A 87 -11.27 -3.78 3.25
C LYS A 87 -10.71 -2.82 4.30
N MET A 88 -9.53 -2.24 4.04
CA MET A 88 -8.88 -1.30 4.95
C MET A 88 -9.62 0.05 4.99
N PHE A 89 -10.02 0.57 3.82
CA PHE A 89 -10.83 1.78 3.68
C PHE A 89 -12.34 1.53 3.77
N GLN A 90 -12.78 0.37 4.29
CA GLN A 90 -14.22 0.09 4.40
C GLN A 90 -14.96 1.11 5.29
N ASN A 91 -14.27 1.66 6.28
CA ASN A 91 -14.78 2.69 7.18
C ASN A 91 -14.61 4.11 6.62
N ASP A 92 -13.89 4.25 5.51
CA ASP A 92 -13.50 5.53 4.91
C ASP A 92 -14.11 5.63 3.51
N ASN A 93 -15.37 6.09 3.47
CA ASN A 93 -16.20 6.06 2.27
C ASN A 93 -15.59 6.83 1.09
N GLU A 94 -14.89 7.93 1.36
CA GLU A 94 -14.26 8.77 0.35
C GLU A 94 -13.12 8.02 -0.34
N MET A 95 -12.24 7.42 0.45
CA MET A 95 -11.09 6.63 0.00
C MET A 95 -11.54 5.37 -0.74
N ARG A 96 -12.54 4.66 -0.19
CA ARG A 96 -13.14 3.50 -0.85
C ARG A 96 -13.72 3.89 -2.21
N ASN A 97 -14.41 5.03 -2.27
CA ASN A 97 -14.99 5.52 -3.52
C ASN A 97 -13.90 5.81 -4.56
N ILE A 98 -12.81 6.49 -4.18
CA ILE A 98 -11.69 6.78 -5.09
C ILE A 98 -11.03 5.50 -5.57
N VAL A 99 -10.72 4.56 -4.67
CA VAL A 99 -10.13 3.27 -5.05
C VAL A 99 -11.04 2.49 -6.00
N MET A 100 -12.37 2.56 -5.81
CA MET A 100 -13.37 1.89 -6.64
C MET A 100 -13.66 2.58 -7.98
N THR A 101 -13.63 3.91 -8.02
CA THR A 101 -14.02 4.70 -9.20
C THR A 101 -12.84 5.15 -10.04
N ASP A 102 -11.69 5.37 -9.42
CA ASP A 102 -10.47 5.85 -10.06
C ASP A 102 -9.55 4.67 -10.37
N LYS A 103 -9.84 4.05 -11.53
CA LYS A 103 -9.07 2.91 -12.01
C LYS A 103 -7.60 3.27 -12.23
N ASP A 104 -7.31 4.50 -12.65
CA ASP A 104 -5.95 4.96 -12.95
C ASP A 104 -5.13 5.12 -11.67
N ALA A 105 -5.68 5.76 -10.63
CA ALA A 105 -5.05 5.85 -9.32
C ALA A 105 -4.77 4.47 -8.72
N ARG A 106 -5.72 3.54 -8.85
CA ARG A 106 -5.55 2.14 -8.43
C ARG A 106 -4.42 1.45 -9.18
N GLU A 107 -4.36 1.61 -10.50
CA GLU A 107 -3.33 0.99 -11.34
C GLU A 107 -1.94 1.58 -11.05
N GLN A 108 -1.85 2.91 -10.85
CA GLN A 108 -0.61 3.58 -10.44
C GLN A 108 -0.12 3.09 -9.08
N ALA A 109 -1.00 3.05 -8.07
CA ALA A 109 -0.65 2.56 -6.74
C ALA A 109 -0.20 1.10 -6.81
N THR A 110 -0.98 0.23 -7.46
CA THR A 110 -0.64 -1.19 -7.64
C THR A 110 0.73 -1.34 -8.29
N ARG A 111 1.01 -0.61 -9.37
CA ARG A 111 2.28 -0.68 -10.10
C ARG A 111 3.46 -0.20 -9.26
N HIS A 112 3.27 0.81 -8.43
CA HIS A 112 4.30 1.31 -7.53
C HIS A 112 4.67 0.25 -6.49
N PHE A 113 3.67 -0.27 -5.77
CA PHE A 113 3.88 -1.31 -4.75
C PHE A 113 4.41 -2.61 -5.33
N PHE A 114 3.91 -3.03 -6.50
CA PHE A 114 4.42 -4.22 -7.18
C PHE A 114 5.90 -4.11 -7.55
N LYS A 115 6.35 -2.95 -8.06
CA LYS A 115 7.78 -2.72 -8.35
C LYS A 115 8.63 -2.78 -7.09
N ARG A 116 8.15 -2.20 -5.98
CA ARG A 116 8.84 -2.25 -4.67
C ARG A 116 8.92 -3.69 -4.15
N ALA A 117 7.81 -4.41 -4.18
CA ALA A 117 7.71 -5.81 -3.79
C ALA A 117 8.60 -6.74 -4.62
N GLN A 118 8.58 -6.61 -5.95
CA GLN A 118 9.42 -7.39 -6.84
C GLN A 118 10.90 -7.15 -6.58
N ARG A 119 11.29 -5.92 -6.27
CA ARG A 119 12.66 -5.57 -5.93
C ARG A 119 13.06 -6.21 -4.59
N ALA A 120 12.23 -6.08 -3.55
CA ALA A 120 12.46 -6.74 -2.26
C ALA A 120 12.59 -8.27 -2.38
N ALA A 121 11.72 -8.92 -3.18
CA ALA A 121 11.72 -10.38 -3.37
C ALA A 121 12.91 -10.91 -4.20
N ARG A 122 13.57 -10.06 -4.98
CA ARG A 122 14.77 -10.39 -5.76
C ARG A 122 16.08 -10.09 -5.02
N GLU A 123 16.07 -9.14 -4.10
CA GLU A 123 17.23 -8.78 -3.27
C GLU A 123 17.31 -9.65 -1.99
N GLY A 124 16.24 -10.33 -1.61
CA GLY A 124 16.19 -11.33 -0.52
C GLY A 124 16.21 -12.78 -0.99
#